data_AF-A0A5M8PFW7-F1
#
_entry.id   AF-A0A5M8PFW7-F1
#
_cell.length_a   1.000
_cell.length_b   1.000
_cell.length_c   1.000
_cell.angle_alpha   90.00
_cell.angle_beta   90.00
_cell.angle_gamma   90.00
#
_symmetry.space_group_name_H-M   'P 1'
#
loop_
_entity.id
_entity.type
_entity.pdbx_description
1 polymer ?
#
loop_
_entity_poly.entity_id
_entity_poly.type
_entity_poly.pdbx_seq_one_letter_code
_entity_poly.pdbx_strand_id
1 'polypeptide(L)'
;MSSLPDNPQRVPNPKVNRAILQEIQKVIDTIPPAYLLPPKKNEIFDSPSQALERLQNYSFAVGFAVVIISDNGLQAIRAADAAAEAEAAEILRQERAEAAKEAETEEAAVRVLSRKTQAGRSTQPTKKVVAAATAAAATSFGSTSLAETARITYSVPQWPQDPSIMASQHDAGIAFSYNHEQQNYRLLELPSTLLELITSPDPPILSLKSTSVTAPNAALTAASNAVLCTDDRTFHLRQVHSSNSVFLLQPSEATTSSDDGSIPIPGVSVVAQCKATLELIPTATSAIPYLKESLPVYRDPLGDGNSKFEFSSTSAAKGKLAILDNAPMSTDEFESGWIEVCAFETRGQARRPLASTLNGIWKSILSAAAVNALKFDDGFPTSSITSLVEEDGYPKSLLVAVLIRLSATGDTLSHDWPNIDRDKCVPWVGAILLESETQRREGTAKSAFVQTWKDQLPEVWREQAHLGLLEGKYLQLSSGAITFNNGVNDKTDVKPATATNAEAPNKGARKWHEKFMNTRR
;
A
#
# COMPACT_ATOMS: atom_id res chain seq x y z
N MET A 1 8.94 -38.54 54.89
CA MET A 1 7.96 -37.91 54.00
C MET A 1 8.25 -36.42 54.00
N SER A 2 9.11 -35.96 53.09
CA SER A 2 9.44 -34.54 52.95
C SER A 2 8.37 -33.86 52.10
N SER A 3 7.75 -32.81 52.64
CA SER A 3 6.75 -31.99 51.96
C SER A 3 7.32 -31.38 50.68
N LEU A 4 6.57 -31.47 49.57
CA LEU A 4 6.88 -30.75 48.33
C LEU A 4 6.95 -29.24 48.62
N PRO A 5 7.90 -28.51 48.02
CA PRO A 5 7.95 -27.05 48.15
C PRO A 5 6.71 -26.41 47.53
N ASP A 6 6.14 -25.42 48.23
CA ASP A 6 4.99 -24.65 47.77
C ASP A 6 5.26 -24.04 46.38
N ASN A 7 4.36 -24.33 45.45
CA ASN A 7 4.43 -23.82 44.08
C ASN A 7 4.27 -22.29 44.13
N PRO A 8 5.18 -21.48 43.56
CA PRO A 8 5.06 -20.02 43.60
C PRO A 8 3.71 -19.59 43.02
N GLN A 9 2.98 -18.78 43.79
CA GLN A 9 1.63 -18.33 43.44
C GLN A 9 1.71 -17.44 42.18
N ARG A 10 1.37 -18.01 41.02
CA ARG A 10 1.42 -17.31 39.73
C ARG A 10 0.15 -16.47 39.58
N VAL A 11 0.29 -15.15 39.62
CA VAL A 11 -0.83 -14.22 39.40
C VAL A 11 -0.88 -13.84 37.92
N PRO A 12 -1.95 -14.17 37.18
CA PRO A 12 -2.07 -13.81 35.77
C PRO A 12 -2.11 -12.29 35.58
N ASN A 13 -1.65 -11.81 34.43
CA ASN A 13 -1.75 -10.40 34.06
C ASN A 13 -3.24 -9.98 34.04
N PRO A 14 -3.64 -8.91 34.76
CA PRO A 14 -5.05 -8.52 34.94
C PRO A 14 -5.78 -8.12 33.65
N LYS A 15 -5.07 -8.00 32.52
CA LYS A 15 -5.64 -7.62 31.21
C LYS A 15 -6.03 -8.81 30.32
N VAL A 16 -5.75 -10.05 30.71
CA VAL A 16 -6.09 -11.24 29.91
C VAL A 16 -7.57 -11.58 30.11
N ASN A 17 -8.28 -11.83 29.01
CA ASN A 17 -9.70 -12.21 29.03
C ASN A 17 -9.91 -13.46 29.91
N ARG A 18 -10.86 -13.40 30.85
CA ARG A 18 -11.19 -14.49 31.78
C ARG A 18 -11.51 -15.81 31.09
N ALA A 19 -12.10 -15.79 29.89
CA ALA A 19 -12.39 -17.01 29.13
C ALA A 19 -11.10 -17.71 28.67
N ILE A 20 -10.10 -16.93 28.23
CA ILE A 20 -8.80 -17.45 27.80
C ILE A 20 -8.01 -18.00 28.99
N LEU A 21 -8.12 -17.36 30.17
CA LEU A 21 -7.49 -17.85 31.39
C LEU A 21 -7.97 -19.25 31.80
N GLN A 22 -9.25 -19.58 31.57
CA GLN A 22 -9.77 -20.91 31.85
C GLN A 22 -9.19 -21.97 30.91
N GLU A 23 -9.04 -21.67 29.63
CA GLU A 23 -8.42 -22.58 28.67
C GLU A 23 -6.91 -22.74 28.91
N ILE A 24 -6.20 -21.67 29.23
CA ILE A 24 -4.79 -21.73 29.61
C ILE A 24 -4.61 -22.60 30.86
N GLN A 25 -5.49 -22.45 31.86
CA GLN A 25 -5.43 -23.26 33.07
C GLN A 25 -5.66 -24.75 32.78
N LYS A 26 -6.63 -25.09 31.92
CA LYS A 26 -6.86 -26.48 31.49
C LYS A 26 -5.60 -27.08 30.85
N VAL A 27 -4.92 -26.32 30.00
CA VAL A 27 -3.67 -26.78 29.37
C VAL A 27 -2.56 -26.95 30.42
N ILE A 28 -2.39 -25.99 31.34
CA ILE A 28 -1.41 -26.10 32.43
C ILE A 28 -1.67 -27.34 33.30
N ASP A 29 -2.93 -27.67 33.57
CA ASP A 29 -3.31 -28.83 34.38
C ASP A 29 -2.99 -30.17 33.69
N THR A 30 -2.82 -30.17 32.35
CA THR A 30 -2.39 -31.36 31.59
C THR A 30 -0.86 -31.51 31.52
N ILE A 31 -0.09 -30.47 31.86
CA ILE A 31 1.37 -30.51 31.81
C ILE A 31 1.91 -31.34 32.99
N PRO A 32 2.87 -32.26 32.75
CA PRO A 32 3.52 -32.99 33.83
C PRO A 32 4.08 -32.02 34.90
N PRO A 33 3.83 -32.23 36.21
CA PRO A 33 4.26 -31.28 37.25
C PRO A 33 5.76 -30.99 37.26
N ALA A 34 6.59 -31.96 36.85
CA ALA A 34 8.03 -31.77 36.69
C ALA A 34 8.39 -30.71 35.64
N TYR A 35 7.53 -30.52 34.63
CA TYR A 35 7.77 -29.61 33.51
C TYR A 35 7.34 -28.17 33.83
N LEU A 36 6.54 -27.98 34.89
CA LEU A 36 6.16 -26.66 35.38
C LEU A 36 7.26 -25.98 36.20
N LEU A 37 8.25 -26.74 36.67
CA LEU A 37 9.39 -26.24 37.43
C LEU A 37 10.47 -25.67 36.49
N PRO A 38 11.27 -24.69 36.95
CA PRO A 38 12.43 -24.20 36.21
C PRO A 38 13.33 -25.34 35.70
N PRO A 39 13.72 -25.35 34.42
CA PRO A 39 14.65 -26.33 33.88
C PRO A 39 15.92 -26.36 34.72
N LYS A 40 16.40 -27.57 35.04
CA LYS A 40 17.62 -27.73 35.83
C LYS A 40 18.82 -27.81 34.90
N LYS A 41 19.95 -27.22 35.32
CA LYS A 41 21.22 -27.42 34.61
C LYS A 41 21.54 -28.92 34.61
N ASN A 42 21.83 -29.49 33.44
CA ASN A 42 22.12 -30.91 33.20
C ASN A 42 20.94 -31.88 33.37
N GLU A 43 19.71 -31.45 33.08
CA GLU A 43 18.55 -32.35 32.97
C GLU A 43 18.76 -33.30 31.76
N ILE A 44 18.73 -34.62 32.00
CA ILE A 44 18.93 -35.65 30.97
C ILE A 44 17.57 -36.08 30.44
N PHE A 45 17.44 -36.17 29.12
CA PHE A 45 16.23 -36.60 28.43
C PHE A 45 16.53 -37.79 27.53
N ASP A 46 15.54 -38.66 27.35
CA ASP A 46 15.65 -39.87 26.54
C ASP A 46 15.63 -39.55 25.03
N SER A 47 15.14 -38.35 24.66
CA SER A 47 15.14 -37.87 23.28
C SER A 47 15.13 -36.34 23.18
N PRO A 48 15.59 -35.76 22.05
CA PRO A 48 15.48 -34.32 21.79
C PRO A 48 14.04 -33.80 21.82
N SER A 49 13.06 -34.61 21.39
CA SER A 49 11.64 -34.26 21.41
C SER A 49 11.12 -34.08 22.83
N GLN A 50 11.56 -34.93 23.77
CA GLN A 50 11.16 -34.82 25.18
C GLN A 50 11.78 -33.58 25.86
N ALA A 51 13.03 -33.24 25.52
CA ALA A 51 13.68 -32.01 25.99
C ALA A 51 12.95 -30.76 25.45
N LEU A 52 12.51 -30.80 24.20
CA LEU A 52 11.76 -29.72 23.57
C LEU A 52 10.38 -29.55 24.22
N GLU A 53 9.63 -30.64 24.38
CA GLU A 53 8.34 -30.64 25.06
C GLU A 53 8.46 -30.10 26.50
N ARG A 54 9.52 -30.49 27.22
CA ARG A 54 9.84 -29.97 28.56
C ARG A 54 10.03 -28.45 28.59
N LEU A 55 10.77 -27.90 27.63
CA LEU A 55 11.07 -26.46 27.55
C LEU A 55 9.86 -25.66 27.09
N GLN A 56 9.11 -26.17 26.10
CA GLN A 56 7.88 -25.55 25.63
C GLN A 56 6.82 -25.49 26.72
N ASN A 57 6.62 -26.59 27.45
CA ASN A 57 5.67 -26.66 28.55
C ASN A 57 6.05 -25.73 29.72
N TYR A 58 7.35 -25.61 30.03
CA TYR A 58 7.81 -24.63 31.01
C TYR A 58 7.57 -23.19 30.53
N SER A 59 8.01 -22.85 29.32
CA SER A 59 7.85 -21.51 28.73
C SER A 59 6.38 -21.10 28.65
N PHE A 60 5.50 -22.01 28.21
CA PHE A 60 4.06 -21.79 28.18
C PHE A 60 3.51 -21.49 29.59
N ALA A 61 3.93 -22.27 30.58
CA ALA A 61 3.50 -22.08 31.97
C ALA A 61 4.04 -20.79 32.61
N VAL A 62 5.16 -20.23 32.13
CA VAL A 62 5.70 -18.92 32.58
C VAL A 62 5.30 -17.74 31.68
N GLY A 63 4.51 -17.97 30.63
CA GLY A 63 3.94 -16.92 29.78
C GLY A 63 4.79 -16.48 28.58
N PHE A 64 5.70 -17.33 28.10
CA PHE A 64 6.51 -17.10 26.90
C PHE A 64 6.17 -18.13 25.79
N ALA A 65 6.16 -17.70 24.53
CA ALA A 65 6.05 -18.59 23.36
C ALA A 65 7.42 -18.76 22.70
N VAL A 66 7.77 -19.98 22.29
CA VAL A 66 8.97 -20.30 21.52
C VAL A 66 8.53 -20.81 20.16
N VAL A 67 8.85 -20.08 19.09
CA VAL A 67 8.61 -20.52 17.69
C VAL A 67 9.95 -20.96 17.12
N ILE A 68 10.01 -22.18 16.58
CA ILE A 68 11.17 -22.69 15.85
C ILE A 68 10.72 -23.00 14.42
N ILE A 69 11.45 -22.46 13.45
CA ILE A 69 11.31 -22.80 12.02
C ILE A 69 11.97 -24.17 11.82
N SER A 70 11.23 -25.11 11.23
CA SER A 70 11.77 -26.44 10.92
C SER A 70 12.88 -26.37 9.87
N ASP A 71 13.77 -27.37 9.84
CA ASP A 71 14.82 -27.45 8.81
C ASP A 71 14.25 -27.41 7.37
N ASN A 72 13.03 -27.93 7.18
CA ASN A 72 12.31 -27.83 5.91
C ASN A 72 11.90 -26.38 5.58
N GLY A 73 11.54 -25.58 6.59
CA GLY A 73 11.27 -24.16 6.42
C GLY A 73 12.52 -23.37 6.05
N LEU A 74 13.68 -23.74 6.63
CA LEU A 74 14.96 -23.11 6.30
C LEU A 74 15.44 -23.47 4.88
N GLN A 75 15.21 -24.71 4.44
CA GLN A 75 15.48 -25.16 3.07
C GLN A 75 14.58 -24.45 2.05
N ALA A 76 13.29 -24.26 2.36
CA ALA A 76 12.36 -23.56 1.50
C ALA A 76 12.74 -22.08 1.30
N ILE A 77 13.20 -21.41 2.36
CA ILE A 77 13.68 -20.02 2.29
C ILE A 77 14.93 -19.92 1.40
N ARG A 78 15.90 -20.82 1.57
CA ARG A 78 17.12 -20.85 0.74
C ARG A 78 16.83 -21.13 -0.74
N ALA A 79 15.83 -21.97 -1.02
CA ALA A 79 15.42 -22.25 -2.40
C ALA A 79 14.73 -21.04 -3.05
N ALA A 80 13.95 -20.28 -2.29
CA ALA A 80 13.31 -19.05 -2.76
C ALA A 80 14.35 -17.95 -3.06
N ASP A 81 15.35 -17.79 -2.19
CA ASP A 81 16.43 -16.81 -2.40
C ASP A 81 17.25 -17.13 -3.67
N ALA A 82 17.58 -18.41 -3.90
CA ALA A 82 18.29 -18.85 -5.09
C ALA A 82 17.49 -18.64 -6.39
N ALA A 83 16.16 -18.80 -6.33
CA ALA A 83 15.28 -18.55 -7.47
C ALA A 83 15.19 -17.04 -7.80
N ALA A 84 15.10 -16.19 -6.79
CA ALA A 84 15.08 -14.73 -6.96
C ALA A 84 16.40 -14.20 -7.55
N GLU A 85 17.53 -14.76 -7.12
CA GLU A 85 18.85 -14.39 -7.66
C GLU A 85 19.00 -14.80 -9.14
N ALA A 86 18.46 -15.96 -9.51
CA ALA A 86 18.43 -16.42 -10.91
C ALA A 86 17.54 -15.54 -11.81
N GLU A 87 16.38 -15.10 -11.30
CA GLU A 87 15.47 -14.20 -12.03
C GLU A 87 16.10 -12.82 -12.23
N ALA A 88 16.73 -12.27 -11.19
CA ALA A 88 17.45 -10.99 -11.29
C ALA A 88 18.62 -11.04 -12.29
N ALA A 89 19.33 -12.17 -12.37
CA ALA A 89 20.40 -12.36 -13.34
C ALA A 89 19.88 -12.40 -14.79
N GLU A 90 18.69 -12.98 -15.02
CA GLU A 90 18.07 -13.03 -16.34
C GLU A 90 17.55 -11.65 -16.78
N ILE A 91 16.95 -10.87 -15.88
CA ILE A 91 16.54 -9.49 -16.15
C ILE A 91 17.74 -8.63 -16.56
N LEU A 92 18.85 -8.70 -15.80
CA LEU A 92 20.07 -7.96 -16.13
C LEU A 92 20.67 -8.38 -17.48
N ARG A 93 20.53 -9.66 -17.86
CA ARG A 93 20.96 -10.19 -19.16
C ARG A 93 20.08 -9.64 -20.29
N GLN A 94 18.77 -9.52 -20.09
CA GLN A 94 17.83 -8.93 -21.05
C GLN A 94 18.11 -7.44 -21.26
N GLU A 95 18.30 -6.67 -20.17
CA GLU A 95 18.64 -5.24 -20.25
C GLU A 95 19.95 -4.99 -21.01
N ARG A 96 20.98 -5.81 -20.77
CA ARG A 96 22.25 -5.73 -21.53
C ARG A 96 22.08 -6.06 -23.01
N ALA A 97 21.20 -7.01 -23.34
CA ALA A 97 20.93 -7.37 -24.72
C ALA A 97 20.14 -6.27 -25.46
N GLU A 98 19.25 -5.57 -24.78
CA GLU A 98 18.51 -4.43 -25.33
C GLU A 98 19.40 -3.21 -25.53
N ALA A 99 20.24 -2.87 -24.54
CA ALA A 99 21.24 -1.80 -24.66
C ALA A 99 22.23 -2.05 -25.82
N ALA A 100 22.61 -3.31 -26.06
CA ALA A 100 23.46 -3.66 -27.19
C ALA A 100 22.77 -3.45 -28.55
N LYS A 101 21.46 -3.72 -28.64
CA LYS A 101 20.68 -3.46 -29.85
C LYS A 101 20.53 -1.96 -30.12
N GLU A 102 20.27 -1.17 -29.08
CA GLU A 102 20.19 0.30 -29.21
C GLU A 102 21.52 0.88 -29.70
N ALA A 103 22.65 0.46 -29.14
CA ALA A 103 23.98 0.88 -29.57
C ALA A 103 24.25 0.53 -31.06
N GLU A 104 23.82 -0.64 -31.53
CA GLU A 104 23.96 -1.05 -32.93
C GLU A 104 23.09 -0.19 -33.86
N THR A 105 21.87 0.17 -33.43
CA THR A 105 21.00 1.07 -34.21
C THR A 105 21.54 2.50 -34.27
N GLU A 106 22.17 2.98 -33.20
CA GLU A 106 22.79 4.31 -33.15
C GLU A 106 24.04 4.36 -34.04
N GLU A 107 24.89 3.33 -34.02
CA GLU A 107 26.04 3.22 -34.92
C GLU A 107 25.60 3.14 -36.39
N ALA A 108 24.51 2.41 -36.69
CA ALA A 108 23.93 2.35 -38.02
C ALA A 108 23.42 3.73 -38.50
N ALA A 109 22.76 4.49 -37.61
CA ALA A 109 22.30 5.85 -37.92
C ALA A 109 23.46 6.81 -38.20
N VAL A 110 24.54 6.73 -37.42
CA VAL A 110 25.76 7.53 -37.61
C VAL A 110 26.45 7.19 -38.94
N ARG A 111 26.48 5.91 -39.34
CA ARG A 111 27.00 5.49 -40.65
C ARG A 111 26.17 6.03 -41.82
N VAL A 112 24.84 6.06 -41.70
CA VAL A 112 23.96 6.61 -42.74
C VAL A 112 24.16 8.13 -42.89
N LEU A 113 24.30 8.84 -41.77
CA LEU A 113 24.61 10.28 -41.76
C LEU A 113 25.98 10.58 -42.38
N SER A 114 27.00 9.78 -42.07
CA SER A 114 28.35 9.93 -42.63
C SER A 114 28.40 9.69 -44.15
N ARG A 115 27.59 8.76 -44.67
CA ARG A 115 27.46 8.55 -46.13
C ARG A 115 26.75 9.71 -46.82
N LYS A 116 25.77 10.36 -46.17
CA LYS A 116 25.09 11.55 -46.71
C LYS A 116 25.99 12.78 -46.77
N THR A 117 26.87 12.99 -45.79
CA THR A 117 27.84 14.10 -45.82
C THR A 117 28.94 13.90 -46.86
N GLN A 118 29.32 12.65 -47.15
CA GLN A 118 30.31 12.36 -48.19
C GLN A 118 29.75 12.45 -49.62
N ALA A 119 28.43 12.26 -49.81
CA ALA A 119 27.74 12.42 -51.09
C ALA A 119 27.46 13.89 -51.48
N GLY A 120 27.63 14.85 -50.56
CA GLY A 120 27.37 16.28 -50.79
C GLY A 120 28.53 17.09 -51.40
N ARG A 121 29.68 16.46 -51.68
CA ARG A 121 30.84 17.11 -52.32
C ARG A 121 31.40 16.21 -53.42
N SER A 122 30.84 16.28 -54.62
CA SER A 122 31.60 16.20 -55.88
C SER A 122 30.66 16.28 -57.08
N THR A 123 30.66 17.42 -57.76
CA THR A 123 30.29 17.53 -59.17
C THR A 123 31.54 17.91 -59.94
N GLN A 124 32.13 16.96 -60.67
CA GLN A 124 32.56 17.11 -62.08
C GLN A 124 33.22 15.83 -62.63
N PRO A 125 33.24 15.66 -63.97
CA PRO A 125 33.26 14.34 -64.61
C PRO A 125 34.65 13.96 -65.14
N THR A 126 34.97 12.66 -65.20
CA THR A 126 35.64 12.04 -66.36
C THR A 126 35.78 10.51 -66.26
N LYS A 127 35.45 9.89 -67.40
CA LYS A 127 35.87 8.61 -68.01
C LYS A 127 36.85 7.64 -67.28
N LYS A 128 36.34 6.41 -67.13
CA LYS A 128 36.85 5.10 -67.67
C LYS A 128 38.02 4.38 -66.95
N VAL A 129 37.95 3.03 -67.01
CA VAL A 129 39.01 1.99 -66.85
C VAL A 129 38.97 1.25 -65.49
N VAL A 130 38.36 0.05 -65.37
CA VAL A 130 38.85 -1.35 -65.55
C VAL A 130 39.32 -2.00 -64.24
N ALA A 131 38.88 -3.26 -64.04
CA ALA A 131 39.43 -4.33 -63.19
C ALA A 131 39.33 -4.12 -61.67
N ALA A 132 39.27 -5.13 -60.81
CA ALA A 132 39.04 -6.57 -60.82
C ALA A 132 39.17 -7.01 -59.34
N ALA A 133 38.80 -8.26 -59.06
CA ALA A 133 39.26 -9.09 -57.92
C ALA A 133 38.58 -8.89 -56.55
N THR A 134 37.84 -9.90 -56.05
CA THR A 134 38.22 -11.02 -55.13
C THR A 134 38.56 -10.53 -53.71
N ALA A 135 38.20 -11.11 -52.56
CA ALA A 135 37.76 -12.43 -52.08
C ALA A 135 37.09 -12.17 -50.69
N ALA A 136 36.01 -12.82 -50.25
CA ALA A 136 35.85 -14.18 -49.73
C ALA A 136 36.58 -14.52 -48.40
N ALA A 137 35.75 -14.87 -47.39
CA ALA A 137 35.96 -15.82 -46.27
C ALA A 137 37.05 -15.48 -45.22
N ALA A 138 37.09 -15.96 -43.98
CA ALA A 138 36.48 -17.07 -43.24
C ALA A 138 36.58 -16.73 -41.72
N THR A 139 35.56 -16.98 -40.90
CA THR A 139 35.45 -18.12 -39.96
C THR A 139 36.57 -18.24 -38.91
N SER A 140 36.21 -18.13 -37.62
CA SER A 140 36.75 -19.06 -36.60
C SER A 140 35.78 -19.25 -35.44
N PHE A 141 35.23 -20.46 -35.38
CA PHE A 141 34.64 -21.10 -34.21
C PHE A 141 35.70 -21.36 -33.14
N GLY A 142 35.29 -21.32 -31.87
CA GLY A 142 36.09 -21.76 -30.72
C GLY A 142 35.16 -22.16 -29.58
N SER A 143 34.67 -23.39 -29.62
CA SER A 143 33.99 -24.09 -28.54
C SER A 143 35.04 -24.77 -27.65
N THR A 144 34.90 -24.64 -26.34
CA THR A 144 35.46 -25.62 -25.39
C THR A 144 34.44 -25.90 -24.30
N SER A 145 33.84 -27.08 -24.43
CA SER A 145 33.20 -27.87 -23.40
C SER A 145 34.27 -28.52 -22.52
N LEU A 146 34.06 -28.52 -21.21
CA LEU A 146 34.64 -29.50 -20.29
C LEU A 146 33.52 -29.94 -19.33
N ALA A 147 33.07 -31.18 -19.55
CA ALA A 147 32.25 -31.92 -18.62
C ALA A 147 33.17 -32.58 -17.59
N GLU A 148 33.01 -32.25 -16.32
CA GLU A 148 33.70 -32.93 -15.23
C GLU A 148 32.69 -33.74 -14.42
N THR A 149 32.89 -35.05 -14.43
CA THR A 149 32.07 -36.04 -13.75
C THR A 149 32.65 -36.25 -12.35
N ALA A 150 32.03 -35.69 -11.32
CA ALA A 150 32.41 -35.96 -9.93
C ALA A 150 31.66 -37.19 -9.40
N ARG A 151 32.41 -38.27 -9.15
CA ARG A 151 31.95 -39.47 -8.43
C ARG A 151 31.92 -39.19 -6.93
N ILE A 152 30.75 -39.34 -6.31
CA ILE A 152 30.60 -39.35 -4.85
C ILE A 152 30.98 -40.76 -4.36
N THR A 153 32.01 -40.83 -3.51
CA THR A 153 32.41 -42.06 -2.81
C THR A 153 31.98 -41.91 -1.35
N TYR A 154 31.14 -42.80 -0.85
CA TYR A 154 30.80 -42.83 0.59
C TYR A 154 31.81 -43.71 1.33
N SER A 155 32.52 -43.13 2.28
CA SER A 155 33.27 -43.86 3.32
C SER A 155 32.52 -43.72 4.64
N VAL A 156 32.05 -44.85 5.17
CA VAL A 156 31.46 -44.93 6.52
C VAL A 156 32.59 -44.77 7.55
N PRO A 157 32.55 -43.78 8.46
CA PRO A 157 33.54 -43.71 9.53
C PRO A 157 33.29 -44.85 10.51
N GLN A 158 34.23 -45.79 10.59
CA GLN A 158 34.33 -46.70 11.73
C GLN A 158 34.70 -45.87 12.96
N TRP A 159 33.80 -45.83 13.94
CA TRP A 159 34.08 -45.28 15.26
C TRP A 159 35.25 -46.04 15.91
N PRO A 160 36.29 -45.37 16.43
CA PRO A 160 37.26 -46.02 17.29
C PRO A 160 36.57 -46.42 18.59
N GLN A 161 36.50 -47.73 18.83
CA GLN A 161 36.23 -48.30 20.14
C GLN A 161 37.52 -48.19 20.95
N ASP A 162 37.66 -47.11 21.73
CA ASP A 162 38.68 -47.06 22.78
C ASP A 162 38.12 -46.37 24.04
N PRO A 163 37.92 -47.09 25.17
CA PRO A 163 37.26 -46.58 26.35
C PRO A 163 38.28 -46.00 27.32
N SER A 164 38.90 -44.86 27.00
CA SER A 164 39.77 -44.14 27.94
C SER A 164 40.04 -42.70 27.52
N ILE A 165 39.02 -41.83 27.53
CA ILE A 165 39.27 -40.39 27.72
C ILE A 165 38.34 -39.90 28.83
N MET A 166 38.99 -39.51 29.92
CA MET A 166 38.39 -38.96 31.11
C MET A 166 37.59 -37.71 30.81
N ALA A 167 36.47 -37.60 31.51
CA ALA A 167 35.68 -36.40 31.69
C ALA A 167 36.55 -35.22 32.15
N SER A 168 36.90 -34.32 31.25
CA SER A 168 37.19 -32.93 31.59
C SER A 168 35.95 -32.10 31.31
N GLN A 169 35.43 -31.48 32.36
CA GLN A 169 34.35 -30.49 32.32
C GLN A 169 34.64 -29.38 31.30
N HIS A 170 33.92 -29.37 30.19
CA HIS A 170 33.69 -28.15 29.43
C HIS A 170 32.21 -27.81 29.46
N ASP A 171 31.89 -26.90 30.38
CA ASP A 171 30.70 -26.05 30.38
C ASP A 171 30.82 -25.10 29.16
N ALA A 172 30.83 -25.68 27.95
CA ALA A 172 30.95 -24.93 26.71
C ALA A 172 29.57 -24.33 26.41
N GLY A 173 29.29 -23.17 27.02
CA GLY A 173 28.14 -22.36 26.65
C GLY A 173 28.10 -22.12 25.15
N ILE A 174 26.92 -21.79 24.61
CA ILE A 174 26.76 -21.46 23.20
C ILE A 174 27.70 -20.28 22.88
N ALA A 175 28.59 -20.46 21.90
CA ALA A 175 29.54 -19.43 21.51
C ALA A 175 28.76 -18.17 21.08
N PHE A 176 28.92 -17.07 21.83
CA PHE A 176 28.25 -15.81 21.55
C PHE A 176 29.28 -14.82 21.00
N SER A 177 28.98 -14.26 19.83
CA SER A 177 29.84 -13.28 19.17
C SER A 177 29.04 -12.03 18.80
N TYR A 178 29.75 -10.94 18.53
CA TYR A 178 29.15 -9.70 18.04
C TYR A 178 29.67 -9.47 16.64
N ASN A 179 28.79 -9.39 15.65
CA ASN A 179 29.22 -9.05 14.31
C ASN A 179 29.65 -7.59 14.28
N HIS A 180 30.86 -7.32 13.80
CA HIS A 180 31.39 -5.96 13.67
C HIS A 180 30.61 -5.14 12.63
N GLU A 181 30.03 -5.80 11.64
CA GLU A 181 29.15 -5.18 10.64
C GLU A 181 27.68 -5.38 11.06
N GLN A 182 27.13 -4.37 11.73
CA GLN A 182 25.71 -4.39 12.08
C GLN A 182 24.83 -4.14 10.87
N GLN A 183 23.84 -5.00 10.65
CA GLN A 183 22.89 -4.88 9.57
C GLN A 183 21.74 -3.93 9.95
N ASN A 184 21.19 -3.22 8.96
CA ASN A 184 20.14 -2.23 9.15
C ASN A 184 18.74 -2.85 9.30
N TYR A 185 18.60 -3.80 10.22
CA TYR A 185 17.30 -4.43 10.50
C TYR A 185 16.38 -3.54 11.34
N ARG A 186 15.10 -3.59 11.01
CA ARG A 186 13.99 -2.95 11.72
C ARG A 186 12.98 -4.03 12.08
N LEU A 187 12.40 -3.95 13.27
CA LEU A 187 11.29 -4.81 13.66
C LEU A 187 9.99 -4.18 13.17
N LEU A 188 9.16 -4.96 12.50
CA LEU A 188 7.81 -4.57 12.08
C LEU A 188 6.81 -5.50 12.76
N GLU A 189 5.84 -4.92 13.46
CA GLU A 189 4.71 -5.65 14.02
C GLU A 189 3.73 -5.98 12.90
N LEU A 190 3.41 -7.27 12.77
CA LEU A 190 2.48 -7.77 11.76
C LEU A 190 1.15 -8.13 12.43
N PRO A 191 0.04 -7.42 12.11
CA PRO A 191 -1.30 -7.85 12.49
C PRO A 191 -1.56 -9.28 11.98
N SER A 192 -2.38 -10.06 12.69
CA SER A 192 -2.65 -11.46 12.34
C SER A 192 -3.15 -11.62 10.89
N THR A 193 -4.02 -10.71 10.44
CA THR A 193 -4.51 -10.70 9.06
C THR A 193 -3.41 -10.50 8.02
N LEU A 194 -2.39 -9.69 8.34
CA LEU A 194 -1.27 -9.42 7.45
C LEU A 194 -0.26 -10.57 7.50
N LEU A 195 -0.06 -11.19 8.67
CA LEU A 195 0.76 -12.38 8.82
C LEU A 195 0.18 -13.55 7.98
N GLU A 196 -1.13 -13.79 8.09
CA GLU A 196 -1.84 -14.78 7.26
C GLU A 196 -1.67 -14.49 5.77
N LEU A 197 -1.75 -13.21 5.38
CA LEU A 197 -1.61 -12.78 4.00
C LEU A 197 -0.18 -13.00 3.45
N ILE A 198 0.85 -12.63 4.23
CA ILE A 198 2.27 -12.81 3.85
C ILE A 198 2.69 -14.29 3.86
N THR A 199 2.06 -15.10 4.71
CA THR A 199 2.34 -16.55 4.80
C THR A 199 1.45 -17.40 3.88
N SER A 200 0.55 -16.76 3.12
CA SER A 200 -0.31 -17.44 2.17
C SER A 200 0.49 -17.99 0.96
N PRO A 201 -0.05 -18.98 0.22
CA PRO A 201 0.62 -19.53 -0.97
C PRO A 201 0.88 -18.51 -2.07
N ASP A 202 0.12 -17.42 -2.10
CA ASP A 202 0.20 -16.33 -3.07
C ASP A 202 0.24 -14.99 -2.31
N PRO A 203 1.40 -14.66 -1.71
CA PRO A 203 1.52 -13.46 -0.88
C PRO A 203 1.46 -12.21 -1.76
N PRO A 204 0.63 -11.22 -1.42
CA PRO A 204 0.51 -10.00 -2.21
C PRO A 204 1.73 -9.10 -2.04
N ILE A 205 1.89 -8.18 -2.99
CA ILE A 205 2.96 -7.20 -2.98
C ILE A 205 2.64 -6.12 -1.94
N LEU A 206 3.50 -6.00 -0.92
CA LEU A 206 3.42 -4.92 0.05
C LEU A 206 4.24 -3.73 -0.43
N SER A 207 3.62 -2.55 -0.45
CA SER A 207 4.28 -1.32 -0.88
C SER A 207 4.42 -0.33 0.27
N LEU A 208 5.62 0.23 0.42
CA LEU A 208 5.86 1.35 1.33
C LEU A 208 5.76 2.66 0.55
N LYS A 209 4.72 3.44 0.84
CA LYS A 209 4.46 4.73 0.18
C LYS A 209 4.64 5.88 1.16
N SER A 210 5.00 7.05 0.64
CA SER A 210 5.05 8.29 1.43
C SER A 210 4.75 9.49 0.55
N THR A 211 4.12 10.51 1.11
CA THR A 211 3.89 11.77 0.39
C THR A 211 5.22 12.52 0.22
N SER A 212 5.61 12.78 -1.02
CA SER A 212 6.80 13.60 -1.32
C SER A 212 6.60 15.04 -0.83
N VAL A 213 7.58 15.58 -0.11
CA VAL A 213 7.60 16.94 0.48
C VAL A 213 7.51 18.07 -0.58
N THR A 214 7.63 17.74 -1.86
CA THR A 214 7.59 18.69 -2.98
C THR A 214 6.19 19.08 -3.48
N ALA A 215 5.11 18.64 -2.82
CA ALA A 215 3.76 19.09 -3.16
C ALA A 215 3.57 20.59 -2.79
N PRO A 216 3.05 21.45 -3.69
CA PRO A 216 3.00 22.90 -3.50
C PRO A 216 2.08 23.39 -2.34
N ASN A 217 1.33 22.49 -1.70
CA ASN A 217 0.46 22.78 -0.56
C ASN A 217 0.78 21.89 0.67
N ALA A 218 2.07 21.70 0.98
CA ALA A 218 2.56 20.98 2.17
C ALA A 218 2.11 21.54 3.55
N ALA A 219 1.20 22.53 3.59
CA ALA A 219 0.75 23.19 4.81
C ALA A 219 -0.26 22.38 5.65
N LEU A 220 -0.89 21.33 5.10
CA LEU A 220 -1.87 20.51 5.82
C LEU A 220 -1.38 19.11 6.24
N THR A 221 -0.20 18.67 5.79
CA THR A 221 0.43 17.40 6.20
C THR A 221 1.88 17.62 6.63
N ALA A 222 2.06 18.31 7.76
CA ALA A 222 3.35 18.60 8.37
C ALA A 222 4.10 17.36 8.93
N ALA A 223 3.77 16.15 8.49
CA ALA A 223 4.56 14.95 8.73
C ALA A 223 4.45 14.05 7.49
N SER A 224 5.58 13.83 6.82
CA SER A 224 5.71 12.78 5.81
C SER A 224 5.52 11.42 6.51
N ASN A 225 4.27 11.02 6.69
CA ASN A 225 3.93 9.76 7.32
C ASN A 225 4.06 8.66 6.27
N ALA A 226 5.02 7.76 6.46
CA ALA A 226 5.09 6.55 5.66
C ALA A 226 3.88 5.67 5.96
N VAL A 227 3.37 5.03 4.91
CA VAL A 227 2.30 4.05 5.00
C VAL A 227 2.76 2.73 4.37
N LEU A 228 2.26 1.63 4.91
CA LEU A 228 2.33 0.33 4.29
C LEU A 228 0.98 0.06 3.62
N CYS A 229 0.99 -0.27 2.35
CA CYS A 229 -0.21 -0.58 1.59
C CYS A 229 -0.19 -2.04 1.12
N THR A 230 -1.31 -2.72 1.33
CA THR A 230 -1.71 -3.89 0.51
C THR A 230 -2.44 -3.36 -0.74
N ASP A 231 -2.98 -4.26 -1.56
CA ASP A 231 -3.81 -3.88 -2.70
C ASP A 231 -5.07 -3.11 -2.25
N ASP A 232 -5.67 -3.54 -1.13
CA ASP A 232 -6.97 -3.08 -0.64
C ASP A 232 -6.91 -2.13 0.57
N ARG A 233 -5.81 -2.12 1.34
CA ARG A 233 -5.75 -1.42 2.64
C ARG A 233 -4.48 -0.63 2.86
N THR A 234 -4.60 0.40 3.68
CA THR A 234 -3.50 1.24 4.11
C THR A 234 -3.28 1.18 5.61
N PHE A 235 -2.02 1.08 6.02
CA PHE A 235 -1.58 1.07 7.41
C PHE A 235 -0.59 2.20 7.67
N HIS A 236 -0.88 3.06 8.64
CA HIS A 236 0.09 4.04 9.11
C HIS A 236 1.19 3.36 9.92
N LEU A 237 2.44 3.76 9.66
CA LEU A 237 3.60 3.29 10.42
C LEU A 237 3.82 4.18 11.65
N ARG A 238 3.81 3.57 12.84
CA ARG A 238 4.16 4.24 14.09
C ARG A 238 5.44 3.63 14.65
N GLN A 239 6.46 4.44 14.87
CA GLN A 239 7.67 3.97 15.55
C GLN A 239 7.50 4.06 17.07
N VAL A 240 7.74 2.94 17.75
CA VAL A 240 7.71 2.86 19.22
C VAL A 240 9.10 2.47 19.72
N HIS A 241 9.68 3.35 20.53
CA HIS A 241 10.98 3.12 21.16
C HIS A 241 10.85 2.26 22.41
N SER A 242 11.83 1.40 22.63
CA SER A 242 11.94 0.58 23.83
C SER A 242 13.19 0.95 24.63
N SER A 243 13.08 0.98 25.95
CA SER A 243 14.23 1.09 26.86
C SER A 243 15.01 -0.23 26.98
N ASN A 244 14.42 -1.34 26.52
CA ASN A 244 15.06 -2.64 26.56
C ASN A 244 16.05 -2.80 25.41
N SER A 245 17.15 -3.50 25.65
CA SER A 245 18.08 -3.88 24.59
C SER A 245 17.58 -5.14 23.89
N VAL A 246 17.12 -4.99 22.65
CA VAL A 246 16.71 -6.10 21.79
C VAL A 246 17.81 -6.36 20.77
N PHE A 247 18.34 -7.58 20.75
CA PHE A 247 19.37 -8.02 19.80
C PHE A 247 18.77 -9.04 18.84
N LEU A 248 19.03 -8.86 17.55
CA LEU A 248 18.80 -9.88 16.53
C LEU A 248 20.03 -10.76 16.44
N LEU A 249 19.80 -12.06 16.58
CA LEU A 249 20.84 -13.08 16.58
C LEU A 249 20.71 -13.92 15.31
N GLN A 250 21.84 -14.25 14.70
CA GLN A 250 21.93 -15.21 13.61
C GLN A 250 22.78 -16.39 14.06
N PRO A 251 22.46 -17.64 13.68
CA PRO A 251 23.35 -18.78 13.89
C PRO A 251 24.72 -18.50 13.25
N SER A 252 25.80 -18.83 13.96
CA SER A 252 27.16 -18.74 13.45
C SER A 252 27.93 -20.02 13.75
N GLU A 253 28.84 -20.40 12.86
CA GLU A 253 29.77 -21.50 13.10
C GLU A 253 31.14 -20.90 13.38
N ALA A 254 31.67 -21.14 14.58
CA ALA A 254 33.01 -20.72 14.93
C ALA A 254 33.98 -21.89 14.70
N THR A 255 34.96 -21.71 13.81
CA THR A 255 36.10 -22.63 13.68
C THR A 255 37.15 -22.25 14.71
N THR A 256 37.34 -23.08 15.73
CA THR A 256 38.44 -22.92 16.67
C THR A 256 39.72 -23.40 16.00
N SER A 257 40.56 -22.44 15.58
CA SER A 257 41.90 -22.59 15.00
C SER A 257 42.01 -23.05 13.54
N SER A 258 43.00 -22.46 12.87
CA SER A 258 43.37 -22.57 11.45
C SER A 258 44.02 -23.91 11.08
N ASP A 259 43.51 -25.01 11.64
CA ASP A 259 43.97 -26.37 11.32
C ASP A 259 42.88 -27.08 10.54
N ASP A 260 43.25 -27.70 9.42
CA ASP A 260 42.42 -28.11 8.27
C ASP A 260 41.52 -29.34 8.55
N GLY A 261 40.99 -29.44 9.77
CA GLY A 261 40.17 -30.56 10.25
C GLY A 261 39.41 -30.31 11.56
N SER A 262 39.28 -29.06 12.03
CA SER A 262 38.50 -28.76 13.24
C SER A 262 36.99 -28.84 13.00
N ILE A 263 36.25 -29.38 13.98
CA ILE A 263 34.78 -29.49 13.94
C ILE A 263 34.18 -28.09 14.16
N PRO A 264 33.27 -27.61 13.30
CA PRO A 264 32.60 -26.32 13.49
C PRO A 264 31.86 -26.32 14.83
N ILE A 265 32.08 -25.29 15.64
CA ILE A 265 31.35 -25.12 16.92
C ILE A 265 30.10 -24.28 16.65
N PRO A 266 28.88 -24.81 16.89
CA PRO A 266 27.66 -24.03 16.79
C PRO A 266 27.64 -22.87 17.78
N GLY A 267 27.32 -21.68 17.29
CA GLY A 267 27.24 -20.44 18.04
C GLY A 267 26.14 -19.52 17.52
N VAL A 268 26.07 -18.33 18.12
CA VAL A 268 25.20 -17.24 17.66
C VAL A 268 26.00 -15.95 17.60
N SER A 269 25.67 -15.10 16.63
CA SER A 269 26.25 -13.77 16.48
C SER A 269 25.16 -12.70 16.49
N VAL A 270 25.41 -11.59 17.18
CA VAL A 270 24.56 -10.41 17.11
C VAL A 270 24.73 -9.75 15.75
N VAL A 271 23.66 -9.71 14.96
CA VAL A 271 23.64 -9.08 13.63
C VAL A 271 23.03 -7.68 13.63
N ALA A 272 22.18 -7.37 14.62
CA ALA A 272 21.66 -6.02 14.82
C ALA A 272 21.18 -5.78 16.25
N GLN A 273 21.13 -4.50 16.65
CA GLN A 273 20.48 -4.05 17.87
C GLN A 273 19.30 -3.15 17.52
N CYS A 274 18.09 -3.58 17.83
CA CYS A 274 16.86 -2.85 17.51
C CYS A 274 16.44 -2.00 18.72
N LYS A 275 16.46 -0.67 18.56
CA LYS A 275 16.03 0.29 19.59
C LYS A 275 14.56 0.70 19.49
N ALA A 276 13.88 0.27 18.42
CA ALA A 276 12.51 0.59 18.14
C ALA A 276 11.84 -0.52 17.32
N THR A 277 10.52 -0.60 17.47
CA THR A 277 9.63 -1.43 16.67
C THR A 277 8.71 -0.50 15.87
N LEU A 278 8.42 -0.88 14.63
CA LEU A 278 7.43 -0.24 13.79
C LEU A 278 6.10 -0.96 13.99
N GLU A 279 5.07 -0.23 14.38
CA GLU A 279 3.72 -0.73 14.56
C GLU A 279 2.85 -0.31 13.38
N LEU A 280 1.95 -1.19 12.94
CA LEU A 280 1.02 -0.94 11.85
C LEU A 280 -0.35 -0.57 12.39
N ILE A 281 -0.85 0.61 12.03
CA ILE A 281 -2.15 1.13 12.44
C ILE A 281 -3.07 1.15 11.22
N PRO A 282 -4.11 0.30 11.15
CA PRO A 282 -5.07 0.33 10.06
C PRO A 282 -5.69 1.72 9.91
N THR A 283 -5.78 2.19 8.67
CA THR A 283 -6.29 3.52 8.35
C THR A 283 -7.51 3.39 7.44
N ALA A 284 -8.58 4.11 7.75
CA ALA A 284 -9.80 4.13 6.95
C ALA A 284 -10.04 5.54 6.38
N THR A 285 -8.98 6.17 5.88
CA THR A 285 -9.05 7.56 5.40
C THR A 285 -9.56 7.57 3.97
N SER A 286 -10.64 8.31 3.73
CA SER A 286 -11.15 8.53 2.38
C SER A 286 -10.08 9.20 1.49
N ALA A 287 -9.95 8.72 0.26
CA ALA A 287 -9.08 9.30 -0.76
C ALA A 287 -9.57 10.67 -1.27
N ILE A 288 -10.83 11.04 -1.03
CA ILE A 288 -11.45 12.26 -1.57
C ILE A 288 -10.67 13.54 -1.22
N PRO A 289 -10.25 13.81 0.03
CA PRO A 289 -9.56 15.05 0.37
C PRO A 289 -8.22 15.17 -0.37
N TYR A 290 -7.46 14.07 -0.41
CA TYR A 290 -6.20 13.99 -1.15
C TYR A 290 -6.39 14.27 -2.64
N LEU A 291 -7.41 13.66 -3.27
CA LEU A 291 -7.72 13.86 -4.68
C LEU A 291 -8.22 15.29 -4.97
N LYS A 292 -9.04 15.88 -4.08
CA LYS A 292 -9.52 17.26 -4.24
C LYS A 292 -8.38 18.28 -4.22
N GLU A 293 -7.34 18.00 -3.44
CA GLU A 293 -6.12 18.82 -3.35
C GLU A 293 -5.16 18.55 -4.52
N SER A 294 -4.99 17.30 -4.91
CA SER A 294 -4.02 16.88 -5.93
C SER A 294 -4.50 17.13 -7.37
N LEU A 295 -5.81 17.12 -7.62
CA LEU A 295 -6.38 17.24 -8.95
C LEU A 295 -6.81 18.68 -9.29
N PRO A 296 -6.34 19.23 -10.42
CA PRO A 296 -6.88 20.46 -10.98
C PRO A 296 -8.37 20.35 -11.28
N VAL A 297 -9.10 21.45 -11.05
CA VAL A 297 -10.54 21.53 -11.35
C VAL A 297 -10.76 21.72 -12.84
N TYR A 298 -11.55 20.85 -13.44
CA TYR A 298 -12.10 20.99 -14.78
C TYR A 298 -13.38 21.83 -14.73
N ARG A 299 -13.44 22.86 -15.57
CA ARG A 299 -14.60 23.72 -15.76
C ARG A 299 -15.14 23.53 -17.17
N ASP A 300 -16.46 23.65 -17.27
CA ASP A 300 -17.19 23.52 -18.52
C ASP A 300 -16.77 24.64 -19.50
N PRO A 301 -16.30 24.32 -20.73
CA PRO A 301 -15.97 25.31 -21.74
C PRO A 301 -17.15 26.15 -22.25
N LEU A 302 -18.40 25.69 -22.11
CA LEU A 302 -19.58 26.35 -22.66
C LEU A 302 -20.36 27.21 -21.65
N GLY A 303 -20.10 27.04 -20.35
CA GLY A 303 -20.91 27.63 -19.28
C GLY A 303 -20.72 29.15 -19.09
N ASP A 304 -19.52 29.66 -19.34
CA ASP A 304 -19.19 31.07 -19.16
C ASP A 304 -18.70 31.61 -20.50
N GLY A 305 -19.57 32.31 -21.25
CA GLY A 305 -19.33 32.85 -22.60
C GLY A 305 -18.17 33.87 -22.75
N ASN A 306 -17.23 33.89 -21.80
CA ASN A 306 -16.01 34.69 -21.82
C ASN A 306 -14.79 33.97 -21.20
N SER A 307 -14.92 32.69 -20.81
CA SER A 307 -13.82 31.88 -20.28
C SER A 307 -13.00 31.33 -21.43
N LYS A 308 -12.03 32.14 -21.92
CA LYS A 308 -10.89 31.61 -22.66
C LYS A 308 -10.34 30.44 -21.85
N PHE A 309 -10.15 29.28 -22.48
CA PHE A 309 -9.67 28.03 -21.89
C PHE A 309 -8.27 28.25 -21.28
N GLU A 310 -8.20 28.89 -20.12
CA GLU A 310 -6.97 29.14 -19.41
C GLU A 310 -6.59 27.84 -18.72
N PHE A 311 -5.78 27.08 -19.43
CA PHE A 311 -4.89 26.12 -18.84
C PHE A 311 -4.04 26.88 -17.81
N SER A 312 -4.46 26.90 -16.55
CA SER A 312 -3.61 27.40 -15.46
C SER A 312 -2.41 26.45 -15.39
N SER A 313 -1.37 26.79 -16.15
CA SER A 313 -0.13 26.04 -16.37
C SER A 313 0.82 26.14 -15.18
N THR A 314 0.30 26.22 -13.96
CA THR A 314 1.10 26.49 -12.76
C THR A 314 1.43 25.23 -11.95
N SER A 315 0.95 24.06 -12.35
CA SER A 315 1.56 22.78 -11.99
C SER A 315 1.54 21.86 -13.21
N ALA A 316 2.63 21.13 -13.44
CA ALA A 316 2.67 20.09 -14.48
C ALA A 316 1.61 19.05 -14.12
N ALA A 317 0.41 19.17 -14.71
CA ALA A 317 -0.70 18.29 -14.41
C ALA A 317 -0.27 16.86 -14.72
N LYS A 318 -0.27 16.02 -13.69
CA LYS A 318 0.18 14.64 -13.74
C LYS A 318 -0.94 13.76 -14.32
N GLY A 319 -0.58 12.69 -15.01
CA GLY A 319 -1.52 11.62 -15.36
C GLY A 319 -1.96 10.84 -14.12
N LYS A 320 -2.98 9.97 -14.26
CA LYS A 320 -3.52 9.20 -13.13
C LYS A 320 -2.45 8.38 -12.41
N LEU A 321 -1.63 7.63 -13.16
CA LEU A 321 -0.57 6.77 -12.61
C LEU A 321 0.44 7.56 -11.78
N ALA A 322 0.90 8.70 -12.29
CA ALA A 322 1.86 9.55 -11.57
C ALA A 322 1.27 10.17 -10.29
N ILE A 323 -0.05 10.29 -10.15
CA ILE A 323 -0.69 10.69 -8.90
C ILE A 323 -0.79 9.49 -7.95
N LEU A 324 -1.22 8.34 -8.45
CA LEU A 324 -1.31 7.09 -7.68
C LEU A 324 0.03 6.67 -7.06
N ASP A 325 1.13 6.78 -7.81
CA ASP A 325 2.49 6.45 -7.32
C ASP A 325 2.91 7.33 -6.13
N ASN A 326 2.37 8.54 -6.03
CA ASN A 326 2.65 9.50 -4.96
C ASN A 326 1.52 9.55 -3.90
N ALA A 327 0.51 8.70 -4.02
CA ALA A 327 -0.62 8.67 -3.10
C ALA A 327 -0.26 7.81 -1.88
N PRO A 328 -0.42 8.33 -0.64
CA PRO A 328 -0.16 7.57 0.58
C PRO A 328 -1.35 6.66 0.92
N MET A 329 -1.79 5.85 -0.04
CA MET A 329 -2.92 4.93 0.10
C MET A 329 -2.82 3.74 -0.86
N SER A 330 -3.64 2.71 -0.61
CA SER A 330 -3.74 1.52 -1.44
C SER A 330 -4.33 1.88 -2.80
N THR A 331 -4.15 0.98 -3.77
CA THR A 331 -4.68 1.19 -5.12
C THR A 331 -6.20 1.20 -5.08
N ASP A 332 -6.85 0.30 -4.36
CA ASP A 332 -8.31 0.23 -4.30
C ASP A 332 -8.93 1.44 -3.61
N GLU A 333 -8.31 1.94 -2.54
CA GLU A 333 -8.77 3.17 -1.86
C GLU A 333 -8.66 4.39 -2.79
N PHE A 334 -7.56 4.47 -3.54
CA PHE A 334 -7.35 5.53 -4.54
C PHE A 334 -8.38 5.44 -5.66
N GLU A 335 -8.60 4.26 -6.24
CA GLU A 335 -9.55 4.02 -7.32
C GLU A 335 -10.99 4.31 -6.88
N SER A 336 -11.36 3.89 -5.67
CA SER A 336 -12.65 4.19 -5.08
C SER A 336 -12.86 5.71 -4.95
N GLY A 337 -11.86 6.43 -4.46
CA GLY A 337 -11.90 7.89 -4.40
C GLY A 337 -11.95 8.55 -5.78
N TRP A 338 -11.19 8.02 -6.75
CA TRP A 338 -11.13 8.50 -8.12
C TRP A 338 -12.50 8.44 -8.79
N ILE A 339 -13.20 7.30 -8.64
CA ILE A 339 -14.58 7.11 -9.09
C ILE A 339 -15.52 8.07 -8.35
N GLU A 340 -15.39 8.17 -7.03
CA GLU A 340 -16.27 8.99 -6.20
C GLU A 340 -16.25 10.47 -6.58
N VAL A 341 -15.07 11.03 -6.87
CA VAL A 341 -14.92 12.42 -7.32
C VAL A 341 -15.12 12.59 -8.83
N CYS A 342 -15.50 11.52 -9.55
CA CYS A 342 -15.61 11.49 -11.00
C CYS A 342 -14.36 12.03 -11.70
N ALA A 343 -13.18 11.70 -11.16
CA ALA A 343 -11.92 12.09 -11.76
C ALA A 343 -11.74 11.39 -13.12
N PHE A 344 -11.09 12.08 -14.03
CA PHE A 344 -10.88 11.59 -15.39
C PHE A 344 -9.57 12.11 -15.96
N GLU A 345 -9.06 11.44 -16.98
CA GLU A 345 -7.88 11.86 -17.69
C GLU A 345 -8.25 12.41 -19.07
N THR A 346 -7.76 13.61 -19.39
CA THR A 346 -7.91 14.19 -20.72
C THR A 346 -6.58 14.82 -21.15
N ARG A 347 -6.14 14.52 -22.37
CA ARG A 347 -4.86 15.01 -22.93
C ARG A 347 -3.67 14.71 -22.01
N GLY A 348 -3.62 13.52 -21.42
CA GLY A 348 -2.54 13.07 -20.52
C GLY A 348 -2.57 13.69 -19.12
N GLN A 349 -3.68 14.33 -18.72
CA GLN A 349 -3.79 15.05 -17.46
C GLN A 349 -5.01 14.62 -16.66
N ALA A 350 -4.76 14.23 -15.42
CA ALA A 350 -5.79 13.93 -14.45
C ALA A 350 -6.48 15.22 -13.98
N ARG A 351 -7.81 15.21 -13.97
CA ARG A 351 -8.64 16.34 -13.54
C ARG A 351 -9.85 15.85 -12.76
N ARG A 352 -10.44 16.75 -11.97
CA ARG A 352 -11.74 16.54 -11.34
C ARG A 352 -12.75 17.60 -11.82
N PRO A 353 -13.99 17.24 -12.16
CA PRO A 353 -15.00 18.21 -12.57
C PRO A 353 -15.50 19.04 -11.39
N LEU A 354 -15.98 20.25 -11.68
CA LEU A 354 -16.78 21.04 -10.73
C LEU A 354 -18.22 20.51 -10.68
N ALA A 355 -18.95 20.74 -9.58
CA ALA A 355 -20.35 20.33 -9.45
C ALA A 355 -21.26 20.91 -10.55
N SER A 356 -21.02 22.15 -10.97
CA SER A 356 -21.75 22.75 -12.11
C SER A 356 -21.49 22.02 -13.43
N THR A 357 -20.26 21.55 -13.65
CA THR A 357 -19.87 20.76 -14.81
C THR A 357 -20.48 19.35 -14.77
N LEU A 358 -20.50 18.71 -13.60
CA LEU A 358 -21.20 17.44 -13.39
C LEU A 358 -22.70 17.56 -13.67
N ASN A 359 -23.32 18.65 -13.22
CA ASN A 359 -24.72 18.95 -13.50
C ASN A 359 -24.97 19.20 -15.00
N GLY A 360 -24.05 19.91 -15.67
CA GLY A 360 -24.09 20.15 -17.11
C GLY A 360 -24.03 18.86 -17.94
N ILE A 361 -23.02 18.01 -17.69
CA ILE A 361 -22.89 16.74 -18.41
C ILE A 361 -24.06 15.80 -18.11
N TRP A 362 -24.58 15.78 -16.87
CA TRP A 362 -25.77 14.97 -16.55
C TRP A 362 -26.98 15.39 -17.39
N LYS A 363 -27.21 16.69 -17.58
CA LYS A 363 -28.29 17.19 -18.46
C LYS A 363 -28.07 16.78 -19.92
N SER A 364 -26.84 16.88 -20.41
CA SER A 364 -26.46 16.40 -21.75
C SER A 364 -26.74 14.90 -21.91
N ILE A 365 -26.39 14.09 -20.91
CA ILE A 365 -26.71 12.65 -20.87
C ILE A 365 -28.22 12.41 -20.94
N LEU A 366 -29.03 13.13 -20.16
CA LEU A 366 -30.49 13.00 -20.20
C LEU A 366 -31.07 13.39 -21.56
N SER A 367 -30.59 14.48 -22.16
CA SER A 367 -31.01 14.91 -23.50
C SER A 367 -30.63 13.88 -24.56
N ALA A 368 -29.41 13.36 -24.51
CA ALA A 368 -28.94 12.31 -25.43
C ALA A 368 -29.71 10.99 -25.26
N ALA A 369 -30.04 10.61 -24.02
CA ALA A 369 -30.85 9.45 -23.73
C ALA A 369 -32.28 9.61 -24.25
N ALA A 370 -32.87 10.80 -24.14
CA ALA A 370 -34.21 11.10 -24.66
C ALA A 370 -34.23 11.01 -26.21
N VAL A 371 -33.22 11.56 -26.89
CA VAL A 371 -33.10 11.49 -28.36
C VAL A 371 -33.01 10.05 -28.85
N ASN A 372 -32.27 9.20 -28.13
CA ASN A 372 -32.08 7.79 -28.48
C ASN A 372 -33.11 6.84 -27.84
N ALA A 373 -34.12 7.37 -27.14
CA ALA A 373 -35.13 6.59 -26.41
C ALA A 373 -34.53 5.51 -25.47
N LEU A 374 -33.43 5.84 -24.79
CA LEU A 374 -32.72 4.92 -23.90
C LEU A 374 -33.43 4.79 -22.55
N LYS A 375 -33.42 3.57 -22.02
CA LYS A 375 -33.87 3.26 -20.67
C LYS A 375 -32.67 3.02 -19.77
N PHE A 376 -32.55 3.81 -18.71
CA PHE A 376 -31.40 3.74 -17.81
C PHE A 376 -31.35 2.46 -16.97
N ASP A 377 -32.50 1.81 -16.74
CA ASP A 377 -32.61 0.58 -15.94
C ASP A 377 -32.25 -0.70 -16.73
N ASP A 378 -32.27 -0.66 -18.07
CA ASP A 378 -32.15 -1.85 -18.95
C ASP A 378 -30.74 -2.03 -19.56
N GLY A 379 -29.78 -1.18 -19.15
CA GLY A 379 -28.46 -1.08 -19.78
C GLY A 379 -28.51 -0.45 -21.18
N PHE A 380 -27.51 0.34 -21.55
CA PHE A 380 -27.46 0.97 -22.87
C PHE A 380 -26.02 1.13 -23.39
N PRO A 381 -25.79 1.09 -24.71
CA PRO A 381 -24.46 1.27 -25.25
C PRO A 381 -23.95 2.68 -24.95
N THR A 382 -22.77 2.79 -24.33
CA THR A 382 -22.14 4.09 -24.05
C THR A 382 -21.93 4.90 -25.34
N SER A 383 -21.66 4.22 -26.45
CA SER A 383 -21.50 4.84 -27.77
C SER A 383 -22.74 5.61 -28.24
N SER A 384 -23.95 5.21 -27.83
CA SER A 384 -25.20 5.82 -28.27
C SER A 384 -25.36 7.27 -27.79
N ILE A 385 -24.80 7.60 -26.62
CA ILE A 385 -24.85 8.96 -26.08
C ILE A 385 -23.52 9.72 -26.22
N THR A 386 -22.42 9.01 -26.48
CA THR A 386 -21.07 9.61 -26.53
C THR A 386 -20.99 10.75 -27.53
N SER A 387 -21.43 10.54 -28.78
CA SER A 387 -21.33 11.57 -29.82
C SER A 387 -22.11 12.84 -29.50
N LEU A 388 -23.33 12.72 -28.95
CA LEU A 388 -24.15 13.86 -28.56
C LEU A 388 -23.53 14.64 -27.38
N VAL A 389 -22.98 13.93 -26.39
CA VAL A 389 -22.31 14.55 -25.25
C VAL A 389 -20.99 15.24 -25.68
N GLU A 390 -20.29 14.69 -26.67
CA GLU A 390 -19.11 15.32 -27.26
C GLU A 390 -19.46 16.55 -28.11
N GLU A 391 -20.60 16.54 -28.81
CA GLU A 391 -21.14 17.72 -29.52
C GLU A 391 -21.48 18.86 -28.55
N ASP A 392 -21.93 18.54 -27.34
CA ASP A 392 -22.07 19.46 -26.20
C ASP A 392 -20.72 19.85 -25.55
N GLY A 393 -19.59 19.50 -26.15
CA GLY A 393 -18.26 19.95 -25.73
C GLY A 393 -17.66 19.23 -24.51
N TYR A 394 -18.31 18.17 -24.00
CA TYR A 394 -17.78 17.38 -22.89
C TYR A 394 -16.86 16.26 -23.40
N PRO A 395 -15.71 16.01 -22.74
CA PRO A 395 -14.82 14.95 -23.16
C PRO A 395 -15.41 13.57 -22.84
N LYS A 396 -15.27 12.61 -23.77
CA LYS A 396 -15.68 11.21 -23.57
C LYS A 396 -15.20 10.60 -22.25
N SER A 397 -13.97 10.93 -21.81
CA SER A 397 -13.41 10.47 -20.54
C SER A 397 -14.24 10.90 -19.32
N LEU A 398 -14.82 12.10 -19.34
CA LEU A 398 -15.69 12.59 -18.26
C LEU A 398 -17.05 11.90 -18.29
N LEU A 399 -17.62 11.68 -19.48
CA LEU A 399 -18.84 10.89 -19.64
C LEU A 399 -18.65 9.49 -19.03
N VAL A 400 -17.57 8.82 -19.41
CA VAL A 400 -17.20 7.50 -18.88
C VAL A 400 -17.06 7.54 -17.36
N ALA A 401 -16.35 8.53 -16.79
CA ALA A 401 -16.19 8.65 -15.34
C ALA A 401 -17.54 8.81 -14.59
N VAL A 402 -18.47 9.60 -15.14
CA VAL A 402 -19.82 9.76 -14.59
C VAL A 402 -20.60 8.45 -14.67
N LEU A 403 -20.55 7.75 -15.80
CA LEU A 403 -21.23 6.46 -15.96
C LEU A 403 -20.68 5.39 -15.02
N ILE A 404 -19.35 5.30 -14.82
CA ILE A 404 -18.74 4.38 -13.82
C ILE A 404 -19.31 4.69 -12.44
N ARG A 405 -19.30 5.96 -12.03
CA ARG A 405 -19.78 6.37 -10.71
C ARG A 405 -21.23 5.97 -10.47
N LEU A 406 -22.04 6.04 -11.51
CA LEU A 406 -23.48 5.77 -11.47
C LEU A 406 -23.84 4.30 -11.72
N SER A 407 -22.88 3.45 -12.08
CA SER A 407 -23.14 2.05 -12.38
C SER A 407 -23.32 1.19 -11.11
N ALA A 408 -23.96 0.03 -11.26
CA ALA A 408 -24.10 -0.96 -10.19
C ALA A 408 -22.73 -1.44 -9.69
N THR A 409 -22.64 -1.79 -8.39
CA THR A 409 -21.38 -2.21 -7.77
C THR A 409 -20.89 -3.53 -8.37
N GLY A 410 -19.66 -3.57 -8.89
CA GLY A 410 -19.06 -4.75 -9.52
C GLY A 410 -18.99 -4.69 -11.05
N ASP A 411 -19.72 -3.77 -11.68
CA ASP A 411 -19.53 -3.45 -13.10
C ASP A 411 -18.29 -2.57 -13.25
N THR A 412 -17.13 -3.20 -13.44
CA THR A 412 -16.07 -2.54 -14.19
C THR A 412 -16.61 -2.34 -15.61
N LEU A 413 -16.39 -1.17 -16.23
CA LEU A 413 -16.81 -0.86 -17.61
C LEU A 413 -16.16 -1.74 -18.71
N SER A 414 -15.79 -2.98 -18.38
CA SER A 414 -15.59 -4.07 -19.31
C SER A 414 -16.79 -4.23 -20.26
N HIS A 415 -17.99 -3.91 -19.79
CA HIS A 415 -19.19 -3.96 -20.62
C HIS A 415 -19.49 -2.59 -21.24
N ASP A 416 -19.62 -2.55 -22.58
CA ASP A 416 -20.08 -1.39 -23.36
C ASP A 416 -21.48 -0.87 -22.93
N TRP A 417 -22.12 -1.54 -21.97
CA TRP A 417 -23.51 -1.42 -21.56
C TRP A 417 -23.66 -1.13 -20.06
N PRO A 418 -23.32 0.09 -19.58
CA PRO A 418 -23.57 0.45 -18.20
C PRO A 418 -25.07 0.40 -17.86
N ASN A 419 -25.41 -0.19 -16.71
CA ASN A 419 -26.71 -0.05 -16.08
C ASN A 419 -26.61 0.99 -14.97
N ILE A 420 -27.41 2.06 -15.04
CA ILE A 420 -27.37 3.11 -14.03
C ILE A 420 -28.13 2.65 -12.80
N ASP A 421 -27.41 2.53 -11.70
CA ASP A 421 -27.96 2.25 -10.39
C ASP A 421 -28.76 3.46 -9.90
N ARG A 422 -30.07 3.25 -9.84
CA ARG A 422 -31.05 4.25 -9.41
C ARG A 422 -30.77 4.77 -8.00
N ASP A 423 -30.42 3.89 -7.07
CA ASP A 423 -30.21 4.22 -5.66
C ASP A 423 -28.93 5.06 -5.46
N LYS A 424 -27.98 4.96 -6.40
CA LYS A 424 -26.80 5.84 -6.45
C LYS A 424 -27.08 7.14 -7.20
N CYS A 425 -27.77 7.05 -8.33
CA CYS A 425 -27.98 8.17 -9.24
C CYS A 425 -28.85 9.26 -8.63
N VAL A 426 -30.01 8.91 -8.07
CA VAL A 426 -30.95 9.88 -7.50
C VAL A 426 -30.26 10.78 -6.44
N PRO A 427 -29.64 10.26 -5.37
CA PRO A 427 -28.95 11.10 -4.39
C PRO A 427 -27.72 11.84 -4.96
N TRP A 428 -27.01 11.26 -5.94
CA TRP A 428 -25.89 11.92 -6.58
C TRP A 428 -26.32 13.17 -7.35
N VAL A 429 -27.37 13.07 -8.17
CA VAL A 429 -27.94 14.21 -8.92
C VAL A 429 -28.40 15.31 -7.96
N GLY A 430 -29.05 14.94 -6.86
CA GLY A 430 -29.48 15.89 -5.83
C GLY A 430 -28.30 16.62 -5.19
N ALA A 431 -27.23 15.89 -4.87
CA ALA A 431 -26.03 16.47 -4.26
C ALA A 431 -25.31 17.44 -5.20
N ILE A 432 -25.05 17.06 -6.46
CA ILE A 432 -24.37 17.94 -7.43
C ILE A 432 -25.23 19.16 -7.78
N LEU A 433 -26.56 19.01 -7.82
CA LEU A 433 -27.47 20.13 -8.06
C LEU A 433 -27.37 21.12 -6.91
N LEU A 434 -27.48 20.66 -5.66
CA LEU A 434 -27.40 21.51 -4.48
C LEU A 434 -26.05 22.20 -4.35
N GLU A 435 -24.95 21.48 -4.59
CA GLU A 435 -23.60 22.05 -4.61
C GLU A 435 -23.47 23.13 -5.71
N SER A 436 -24.00 22.88 -6.90
CA SER A 436 -23.96 23.84 -8.01
C SER A 436 -24.83 25.09 -7.76
N GLU A 437 -25.97 24.95 -7.08
CA GLU A 437 -26.83 26.08 -6.71
C GLU A 437 -26.21 26.92 -5.61
N THR A 438 -25.57 26.27 -4.63
CA THR A 438 -24.86 26.93 -3.52
C THR A 438 -23.70 27.79 -4.03
N GLN A 439 -23.02 27.36 -5.09
CA GLN A 439 -21.98 28.15 -5.75
C GLN A 439 -22.52 29.42 -6.42
N ARG A 440 -23.83 29.47 -6.73
CA ARG A 440 -24.49 30.61 -7.39
C ARG A 440 -25.32 31.48 -6.44
N ARG A 441 -25.82 30.92 -5.34
CA ARG A 441 -26.78 31.55 -4.42
C ARG A 441 -26.51 31.07 -3.00
N GLU A 442 -26.76 31.94 -2.01
CA GLU A 442 -26.52 31.62 -0.59
C GLU A 442 -27.47 30.52 -0.04
N GLY A 443 -28.61 30.29 -0.69
CA GLY A 443 -29.48 29.16 -0.40
C GLY A 443 -30.70 29.05 -1.32
N THR A 444 -31.31 27.87 -1.36
CA THR A 444 -32.50 27.56 -2.17
C THR A 444 -33.66 27.13 -1.28
N ALA A 445 -34.89 27.54 -1.63
CA ALA A 445 -36.09 27.07 -0.94
C ALA A 445 -36.29 25.55 -1.15
N LYS A 446 -36.59 24.81 -0.09
CA LYS A 446 -36.69 23.33 -0.11
C LYS A 446 -37.60 22.79 -1.23
N SER A 447 -38.80 23.35 -1.38
CA SER A 447 -39.77 22.91 -2.40
C SER A 447 -39.28 23.18 -3.82
N ALA A 448 -38.69 24.36 -4.05
CA ALA A 448 -38.14 24.73 -5.36
C ALA A 448 -36.94 23.84 -5.74
N PHE A 449 -36.08 23.53 -4.77
CA PHE A 449 -34.96 22.60 -4.97
C PHE A 449 -35.45 21.19 -5.33
N VAL A 450 -36.38 20.62 -4.54
CA VAL A 450 -36.88 19.26 -4.80
C VAL A 450 -37.58 19.19 -6.16
N GLN A 451 -38.31 20.22 -6.56
CA GLN A 451 -38.92 20.24 -7.89
C GLN A 451 -37.85 20.26 -9.00
N THR A 452 -36.85 21.13 -8.88
CA THR A 452 -35.74 21.21 -9.85
C THR A 452 -34.95 19.90 -9.92
N TRP A 453 -34.79 19.22 -8.79
CA TRP A 453 -34.17 17.90 -8.72
C TRP A 453 -35.00 16.85 -9.45
N LYS A 454 -36.32 16.81 -9.23
CA LYS A 454 -37.25 15.93 -9.96
C LYS A 454 -37.18 16.14 -11.47
N ASP A 455 -37.08 17.39 -11.92
CA ASP A 455 -37.02 17.71 -13.34
C ASP A 455 -35.71 17.22 -14.00
N GLN A 456 -34.66 16.97 -13.21
CA GLN A 456 -33.36 16.43 -13.65
C GLN A 456 -33.23 14.91 -13.45
N LEU A 457 -34.35 14.20 -13.31
CA LEU A 457 -34.38 12.74 -13.24
C LEU A 457 -35.24 12.16 -14.38
N PRO A 458 -34.94 10.93 -14.82
CA PRO A 458 -35.85 10.14 -15.64
C PRO A 458 -37.24 10.09 -15.00
N GLU A 459 -38.29 10.08 -15.82
CA GLU A 459 -39.69 10.18 -15.37
C GLU A 459 -40.04 9.15 -14.30
N VAL A 460 -39.58 7.90 -14.49
CA VAL A 460 -39.76 6.77 -13.56
C VAL A 460 -39.10 6.94 -12.19
N TRP A 461 -38.15 7.86 -12.04
CA TRP A 461 -37.38 8.04 -10.79
C TRP A 461 -37.78 9.30 -10.01
N ARG A 462 -38.64 10.15 -10.57
CA ARG A 462 -39.03 11.46 -9.98
C ARG A 462 -39.64 11.34 -8.59
N GLU A 463 -40.40 10.29 -8.32
CA GLU A 463 -41.05 10.09 -7.02
C GLU A 463 -40.06 9.82 -5.89
N GLN A 464 -38.86 9.35 -6.22
CA GLN A 464 -37.83 9.00 -5.24
C GLN A 464 -37.02 10.21 -4.77
N ALA A 465 -37.08 11.34 -5.45
CA ALA A 465 -36.37 12.55 -5.05
C ALA A 465 -36.99 13.19 -3.80
N HIS A 466 -36.31 13.04 -2.66
CA HIS A 466 -36.67 13.66 -1.39
C HIS A 466 -35.43 13.95 -0.54
N LEU A 467 -35.52 14.94 0.35
CA LEU A 467 -34.37 15.45 1.12
C LEU A 467 -33.72 14.43 2.05
N GLY A 468 -34.44 13.37 2.45
CA GLY A 468 -33.89 12.29 3.27
C GLY A 468 -32.68 11.59 2.63
N LEU A 469 -32.63 11.52 1.29
CA LEU A 469 -31.50 10.94 0.56
C LEU A 469 -30.23 11.82 0.59
N LEU A 470 -30.34 13.07 1.04
CA LEU A 470 -29.24 14.03 1.12
C LEU A 470 -28.82 14.32 2.57
N GLU A 471 -29.26 13.50 3.53
CA GLU A 471 -28.92 13.69 4.94
C GLU A 471 -27.40 13.80 5.15
N GLY A 472 -26.99 14.79 5.94
CA GLY A 472 -25.57 15.14 6.17
C GLY A 472 -24.91 15.97 5.07
N LYS A 473 -25.48 16.04 3.86
CA LYS A 473 -24.93 16.80 2.70
C LYS A 473 -25.53 18.20 2.54
N TYR A 474 -26.54 18.56 3.33
CA TYR A 474 -27.12 19.90 3.32
C TYR A 474 -27.17 20.50 4.73
N LEU A 475 -27.13 21.84 4.79
CA LEU A 475 -27.40 22.63 5.98
C LEU A 475 -28.71 23.38 5.76
N GLN A 476 -29.51 23.50 6.81
CA GLN A 476 -30.70 24.33 6.81
C GLN A 476 -30.35 25.69 7.42
N LEU A 477 -30.57 26.75 6.65
CA LEU A 477 -30.40 28.12 7.09
C LEU A 477 -31.58 28.54 7.98
N SER A 478 -31.34 29.54 8.83
CA SER A 478 -32.38 30.13 9.71
C SER A 478 -33.57 30.70 8.92
N SER A 479 -33.37 31.04 7.66
CA SER A 479 -34.41 31.49 6.71
C SER A 479 -35.31 30.36 6.19
N GLY A 480 -35.04 29.10 6.52
CA GLY A 480 -35.76 27.93 5.99
C GLY A 480 -35.24 27.43 4.64
N ALA A 481 -34.27 28.13 4.03
CA ALA A 481 -33.56 27.70 2.84
C ALA A 481 -32.52 26.60 3.16
N ILE A 482 -32.08 25.88 2.13
CA ILE A 482 -31.04 24.85 2.22
C ILE A 482 -29.81 25.25 1.41
N THR A 483 -28.64 24.81 1.87
CA THR A 483 -27.35 25.04 1.24
C THR A 483 -26.48 23.78 1.35
N PHE A 484 -25.52 23.59 0.47
CA PHE A 484 -24.67 22.41 0.46
C PHE A 484 -23.67 22.42 1.64
N ASN A 485 -23.53 21.29 2.32
CA ASN A 485 -22.57 21.12 3.40
C ASN A 485 -21.20 20.70 2.81
N ASN A 486 -20.27 21.65 2.72
CA ASN A 486 -18.90 21.36 2.24
C ASN A 486 -18.04 20.53 3.20
N GLY A 487 -18.58 20.08 4.35
CA GLY A 487 -17.84 19.28 5.32
C GLY A 487 -16.77 20.07 6.10
N VAL A 488 -16.71 21.39 5.90
CA VAL A 488 -16.02 22.30 6.82
C VAL A 488 -16.92 22.38 8.05
N ASN A 489 -16.65 21.51 9.02
CA ASN A 489 -17.22 21.60 10.37
C ASN A 489 -16.82 22.94 10.99
N ASP A 490 -17.51 24.01 10.66
CA ASP A 490 -17.60 25.15 11.56
C ASP A 490 -18.79 24.90 12.47
N LYS A 491 -18.49 24.35 13.65
CA LYS A 491 -19.40 24.42 14.79
C LYS A 491 -19.46 25.89 15.23
N THR A 492 -20.06 26.74 14.42
CA THR A 492 -20.60 28.01 14.90
C THR A 492 -22.09 27.80 15.09
N ASP A 493 -22.45 27.49 16.33
CA ASP A 493 -23.79 27.77 16.85
C ASP A 493 -24.10 29.25 16.59
N VAL A 494 -24.73 29.57 15.46
CA VAL A 494 -25.36 30.87 15.25
C VAL A 494 -26.72 30.80 15.93
N LYS A 495 -26.72 31.06 17.24
CA LYS A 495 -27.94 31.41 17.99
C LYS A 495 -28.30 32.86 17.63
N PRO A 496 -29.56 33.17 17.30
CA PRO A 496 -29.96 34.53 16.89
C PRO A 496 -29.83 35.51 18.06
N ALA A 497 -29.44 36.73 17.72
CA ALA A 497 -29.23 37.84 18.63
C ALA A 497 -30.50 38.17 19.44
N THR A 498 -30.38 38.08 20.76
CA THR A 498 -31.21 38.84 21.68
C THR A 498 -30.27 39.53 22.67
N ALA A 499 -30.32 40.86 22.66
CA ALA A 499 -29.54 41.71 23.55
C ALA A 499 -30.03 41.58 24.99
N THR A 500 -29.13 41.25 25.91
CA THR A 500 -29.17 41.68 27.32
C THR A 500 -27.77 41.57 27.95
N ASN A 501 -27.42 42.58 28.73
CA ASN A 501 -26.18 42.77 29.48
C ASN A 501 -25.74 41.54 30.32
N ALA A 502 -24.44 41.23 30.32
CA ALA A 502 -23.57 41.19 31.51
C ALA A 502 -22.30 40.35 31.28
N GLU A 503 -21.18 40.90 31.77
CA GLU A 503 -19.97 40.26 32.32
C GLU A 503 -19.18 39.19 31.53
N ALA A 504 -17.91 39.53 31.27
CA ALA A 504 -16.88 38.64 30.77
C ALA A 504 -16.51 37.52 31.76
N PRO A 505 -16.09 36.35 31.25
CA PRO A 505 -15.04 35.61 31.94
C PRO A 505 -13.90 35.11 31.03
N ASN A 506 -12.72 35.33 31.60
CA ASN A 506 -11.36 34.86 31.35
C ASN A 506 -11.07 33.65 30.44
N LYS A 507 -10.01 33.86 29.66
CA LYS A 507 -9.12 32.87 29.03
C LYS A 507 -8.48 31.97 30.09
N GLY A 508 -8.49 30.65 29.86
CA GLY A 508 -7.84 29.67 30.73
C GLY A 508 -7.21 28.52 29.94
N ALA A 509 -6.13 28.81 29.20
CA ALA A 509 -5.21 27.79 28.71
C ALA A 509 -3.92 27.84 29.55
N ARG A 510 -3.34 26.66 29.80
CA ARG A 510 -2.04 26.36 30.43
C ARG A 510 -2.06 26.16 31.95
N LYS A 511 -1.94 24.89 32.38
CA LYS A 511 -1.15 24.44 33.56
C LYS A 511 -1.25 22.92 33.76
N TRP A 512 -0.78 22.14 32.78
CA TRP A 512 -0.56 20.69 32.96
C TRP A 512 0.71 20.42 33.79
N HIS A 513 1.77 21.22 33.61
CA HIS A 513 3.05 21.01 34.30
C HIS A 513 3.03 21.20 35.82
N GLU A 514 1.97 21.81 36.39
CA GLU A 514 1.85 22.01 37.85
C GLU A 514 1.37 20.74 38.59
N LYS A 515 0.72 19.78 37.89
CA LYS A 515 0.21 18.55 38.53
C LYS A 515 1.26 17.49 38.87
N PHE A 516 2.48 17.59 38.33
CA PHE A 516 3.55 16.61 38.60
C PHE A 516 4.52 17.00 39.72
N MET A 517 4.54 18.27 40.14
CA MET A 517 5.43 18.71 41.24
C MET A 517 4.87 18.41 42.63
N ASN A 518 3.57 18.14 42.78
CA ASN A 518 2.95 17.86 44.08
C ASN A 518 2.94 16.38 44.48
N THR A 519 3.60 15.48 43.75
CA THR A 519 3.66 14.03 44.07
C THR A 519 5.03 13.58 44.59
N ARG A 520 5.88 14.52 45.02
CA ARG A 520 7.06 14.22 45.83
C ARG A 520 7.04 15.06 47.11
N ARG A 521 6.33 14.56 48.11
CA ARG A 521 6.62 14.79 49.53
C ARG A 521 6.32 13.53 50.31
#